data_AF-A0A383A4P7-F1
#
_entry.id   AF-A0A383A4P7-F1
#
_cell.length_a   1.000
_cell.length_b   1.000
_cell.length_c   1.000
_cell.angle_alpha   90.00
_cell.angle_beta   90.00
_cell.angle_gamma   90.00
#
_symmetry.space_group_name_H-M   'P 1'
#
loop_
_entity.id
_entity.type
_entity.pdbx_description
1 polymer ?
#
loop_
_entity_poly.entity_id
_entity_poly.type
_entity_poly.pdbx_seq_one_letter_code
_entity_poly.pdbx_strand_id
1 'polypeptide(L)'
;MSSRLRLQTAVTVAVFATVSIVEAQTSSIPRTPSGQPDLSGTYDIATLTPLQRPERFGNKAFLTEEEAAALEREEFDRNLDRNQASNPNREAPPDGGDGSRGAAGNVGGYNSFWIDRGSSAVLVDGQYPTSI
;
A
#
# COMPACT_ATOMS: atom_id res chain seq x y z
N MET A 1 -50.41 4.22 -34.44
CA MET A 1 -49.04 4.60 -34.86
C MET A 1 -48.10 4.93 -33.68
N SER A 2 -48.60 5.29 -32.49
CA SER A 2 -47.76 5.72 -31.35
C SER A 2 -47.15 4.59 -30.49
N SER A 3 -47.71 3.36 -30.49
CA SER A 3 -47.15 2.27 -29.67
C SER A 3 -45.90 1.62 -30.29
N ARG A 4 -45.84 1.55 -31.63
CA ARG A 4 -44.66 1.03 -32.36
C ARG A 4 -43.43 1.93 -32.19
N LEU A 5 -43.64 3.25 -32.13
CA LEU A 5 -42.58 4.23 -31.92
C LEU A 5 -42.01 4.14 -30.49
N ARG A 6 -42.87 4.00 -29.47
CA ARG A 6 -42.46 3.83 -28.07
C ARG A 6 -41.70 2.53 -27.80
N LEU A 7 -42.08 1.44 -28.48
CA LEU A 7 -41.39 0.15 -28.36
C LEU A 7 -40.01 0.19 -29.03
N GLN A 8 -39.87 0.86 -30.17
CA GLN A 8 -38.58 1.04 -30.84
C GLN A 8 -37.62 1.90 -30.01
N THR A 9 -38.09 2.99 -29.38
CA THR A 9 -37.22 3.82 -28.51
C THR A 9 -36.73 3.06 -27.27
N ALA A 10 -37.59 2.23 -26.65
CA ALA A 10 -37.22 1.43 -25.48
C ALA A 10 -36.18 0.35 -25.80
N VAL A 11 -36.30 -0.32 -26.97
CA VAL A 11 -35.33 -1.33 -27.41
C VAL A 11 -33.96 -0.69 -27.72
N THR A 12 -33.94 0.47 -28.36
CA THR A 12 -32.68 1.17 -28.66
C THR A 12 -31.96 1.63 -27.39
N VAL A 13 -32.67 2.18 -26.41
CA VAL A 13 -32.06 2.59 -25.12
C VAL A 13 -31.52 1.39 -24.35
N ALA A 14 -32.20 0.25 -24.36
CA ALA A 14 -31.73 -0.97 -23.71
C ALA A 14 -30.44 -1.53 -24.37
N VAL A 15 -30.34 -1.48 -25.70
CA VAL A 15 -29.14 -1.93 -26.42
C VAL A 15 -27.94 -1.02 -26.12
N PHE A 16 -28.10 0.30 -26.11
CA PHE A 16 -27.02 1.22 -25.75
C PHE A 16 -26.57 1.06 -24.29
N ALA A 17 -27.49 0.82 -23.36
CA ALA A 17 -27.15 0.57 -21.96
C ALA A 17 -26.35 -0.73 -21.76
N THR A 18 -26.61 -1.78 -22.54
CA THR A 18 -25.84 -3.03 -22.46
C THR A 18 -24.42 -2.94 -23.02
N VAL A 19 -24.18 -2.11 -24.05
CA VAL A 19 -22.85 -1.96 -24.66
C VAL A 19 -21.90 -1.19 -23.72
N SER A 20 -22.38 -0.16 -23.03
CA SER A 20 -21.55 0.61 -22.08
C SER A 20 -21.13 -0.18 -20.84
N ILE A 21 -21.89 -1.19 -20.43
CA ILE A 21 -21.56 -2.02 -19.25
C ILE A 21 -20.43 -3.01 -19.57
N VAL A 22 -20.36 -3.51 -20.80
CA VAL A 22 -19.35 -4.50 -21.22
C VAL A 22 -17.96 -3.87 -21.34
N GLU A 23 -17.85 -2.64 -21.84
CA GLU A 23 -16.56 -1.93 -21.98
C GLU A 23 -15.90 -1.60 -20.63
N ALA A 24 -16.70 -1.30 -19.60
CA ALA A 24 -16.22 -0.92 -18.28
C ALA A 24 -15.59 -2.08 -17.48
N GLN A 25 -15.79 -3.34 -17.90
CA GLN A 25 -15.29 -4.53 -17.20
C GLN A 25 -14.02 -5.12 -17.84
N THR A 26 -13.46 -4.49 -18.87
CA THR A 26 -12.33 -5.02 -19.64
C THR A 26 -11.20 -4.01 -19.78
N SER A 27 -10.60 -3.57 -18.66
CA SER A 27 -9.23 -3.08 -18.75
C SER A 27 -8.32 -4.28 -19.06
N SER A 28 -7.84 -4.36 -20.29
CA SER A 28 -6.98 -5.46 -20.72
C SER A 28 -5.58 -5.32 -20.10
N ILE A 29 -5.05 -6.40 -19.51
CA ILE A 29 -3.68 -6.46 -19.02
C ILE A 29 -2.72 -6.18 -20.18
N PRO A 30 -1.74 -5.27 -20.04
CA PRO A 30 -0.72 -5.00 -21.07
C PRO A 30 -0.07 -6.30 -21.56
N ARG A 31 0.25 -6.36 -22.86
CA ARG A 31 0.80 -7.56 -23.50
C ARG A 31 2.10 -7.28 -24.22
N THR A 32 3.03 -8.23 -24.17
CA THR A 32 4.24 -8.22 -24.98
C THR A 32 3.91 -8.43 -26.47
N PRO A 33 4.85 -8.21 -27.41
CA PRO A 33 4.64 -8.53 -28.83
C PRO A 33 4.31 -10.00 -29.11
N SER A 34 4.64 -10.92 -28.20
CA SER A 34 4.29 -12.34 -28.29
C SER A 34 2.92 -12.68 -27.67
N GLY A 35 2.17 -11.68 -27.19
CA GLY A 35 0.82 -11.84 -26.62
C GLY A 35 0.77 -12.28 -25.15
N GLN A 36 1.91 -12.42 -24.49
CA GLN A 36 1.98 -12.76 -23.06
C GLN A 36 1.69 -11.53 -22.18
N PRO A 37 1.19 -11.67 -20.94
CA PRO A 37 1.12 -10.56 -19.99
C PRO A 37 2.48 -9.87 -19.87
N ASP A 38 2.48 -8.55 -20.03
CA ASP A 38 3.67 -7.74 -19.79
C ASP A 38 3.74 -7.43 -18.29
N LEU A 39 4.71 -8.05 -17.62
CA LEU A 39 5.02 -7.86 -16.20
C LEU A 39 6.26 -6.96 -16.03
N SER A 40 6.62 -6.16 -17.05
CA SER A 40 7.65 -5.15 -16.91
C SER A 40 7.15 -3.97 -16.08
N GLY A 41 8.07 -3.35 -15.34
CA GLY A 41 7.76 -2.23 -14.47
C GLY A 41 8.71 -2.14 -13.29
N THR A 42 8.41 -1.21 -12.40
CA THR A 42 9.04 -1.13 -11.08
C THR A 42 8.03 -1.60 -10.05
N TYR A 43 8.46 -2.49 -9.17
CA TYR A 43 7.65 -3.02 -8.09
C TYR A 43 8.26 -2.57 -6.78
N ASP A 44 7.42 -2.04 -5.89
CA ASP A 44 7.77 -1.67 -4.54
C ASP A 44 7.00 -2.56 -3.56
N ILE A 45 7.71 -3.10 -2.57
CA ILE A 45 7.15 -3.96 -1.52
C ILE A 45 7.19 -3.27 -0.14
N ALA A 46 7.75 -2.07 -0.07
CA ALA A 46 7.88 -1.31 1.15
C ALA A 46 6.51 -0.79 1.58
N THR A 47 5.97 -1.33 2.68
CA THR A 47 4.66 -0.95 3.19
C THR A 47 4.61 -1.00 4.72
N LEU A 48 3.77 -0.13 5.28
CA LEU A 48 3.44 -0.11 6.70
C LEU A 48 2.40 -1.17 7.08
N THR A 49 1.73 -1.80 6.12
CA THR A 49 0.78 -2.88 6.38
C THR A 49 1.53 -4.21 6.61
N PRO A 50 1.42 -4.81 7.80
CA PRO A 50 2.17 -6.02 8.12
C PRO A 50 1.60 -7.27 7.43
N LEU A 51 2.42 -8.30 7.23
CA LEU A 51 1.95 -9.60 6.71
C LEU A 51 1.03 -10.34 7.72
N GLN A 52 1.27 -10.18 9.01
CA GLN A 52 0.45 -10.79 10.05
C GLN A 52 -0.20 -9.71 10.89
N ARG A 53 -1.51 -9.82 11.12
CA ARG A 53 -2.27 -8.85 11.90
C ARG A 53 -1.71 -8.78 13.33
N PRO A 54 -1.20 -7.61 13.76
CA PRO A 54 -0.76 -7.41 15.12
C PRO A 54 -1.90 -7.62 16.13
N GLU A 55 -1.59 -8.24 17.28
CA GLU A 55 -2.56 -8.54 18.34
C GLU A 55 -3.37 -7.31 18.79
N ARG A 56 -2.76 -6.12 18.77
CA ARG A 56 -3.41 -4.85 19.13
C ARG A 56 -4.68 -4.55 18.32
N PHE A 57 -4.80 -5.11 17.11
CA PHE A 57 -5.98 -4.93 16.27
C PHE A 57 -7.04 -5.99 16.54
N GLY A 58 -6.70 -7.14 17.15
CA GLY A 58 -7.65 -8.22 17.42
C GLY A 58 -8.46 -8.62 16.19
N ASN A 59 -9.78 -8.49 16.27
CA ASN A 59 -10.71 -8.80 15.17
C ASN A 59 -10.92 -7.65 14.17
N LYS A 60 -10.25 -6.51 14.35
CA LYS A 60 -10.35 -5.36 13.46
C LYS A 60 -9.67 -5.69 12.13
N ALA A 61 -10.46 -5.81 11.07
CA ALA A 61 -9.95 -6.16 9.74
C ALA A 61 -9.31 -4.95 9.03
N PHE A 62 -9.86 -3.75 9.21
CA PHE A 62 -9.46 -2.55 8.47
C PHE A 62 -9.25 -1.34 9.39
N LEU A 63 -8.32 -0.47 9.00
CA LEU A 63 -8.14 0.86 9.57
C LEU A 63 -9.13 1.84 8.94
N THR A 64 -9.48 2.90 9.67
CA THR A 64 -10.08 4.09 9.06
C THR A 64 -9.02 4.89 8.31
N GLU A 65 -9.44 5.85 7.48
CA GLU A 65 -8.52 6.75 6.78
C GLU A 65 -7.67 7.56 7.78
N GLU A 66 -8.27 8.02 8.88
CA GLU A 66 -7.56 8.76 9.92
C GLU A 66 -6.52 7.91 10.65
N GLU A 67 -6.82 6.63 10.87
CA GLU A 67 -5.88 5.70 11.50
C GLU A 67 -4.72 5.33 10.57
N ALA A 68 -4.99 5.14 9.28
CA ALA A 68 -3.94 4.95 8.27
C ALA A 68 -3.04 6.19 8.19
N ALA A 69 -3.62 7.39 8.09
CA ALA A 69 -2.85 8.64 8.07
C ALA A 69 -2.05 8.87 9.37
N ALA A 70 -2.58 8.45 10.53
CA ALA A 70 -1.84 8.50 11.78
C ALA A 70 -0.64 7.55 11.79
N LEU A 71 -0.79 6.33 11.26
CA LEU A 71 0.31 5.37 11.12
C LEU A 71 1.42 5.90 10.19
N GLU A 72 1.04 6.47 9.05
CA GLU A 72 1.98 7.05 8.08
C GLU A 72 2.76 8.22 8.68
N ARG A 73 2.08 9.09 9.43
CA ARG A 73 2.73 10.21 10.12
C ARG A 73 3.65 9.75 11.25
N GLU A 74 3.25 8.72 12.01
CA GLU A 74 4.11 8.14 13.03
C GLU A 74 5.42 7.59 12.42
N GLU A 75 5.34 6.90 11.28
CA GLU A 75 6.54 6.38 10.60
C GLU A 75 7.38 7.48 9.96
N PHE A 76 6.76 8.53 9.43
CA PHE A 76 7.47 9.73 8.97
C PHE A 76 8.29 10.37 10.10
N ASP A 77 7.67 10.60 11.26
CA ASP A 77 8.33 11.21 12.42
C ASP A 77 9.48 10.32 12.94
N ARG A 78 9.26 8.99 12.99
CA ARG A 78 10.31 8.01 13.34
C ARG A 78 11.48 8.03 12.34
N ASN A 79 11.19 8.17 11.06
CA ASN A 79 12.20 8.22 10.01
C ASN A 79 13.04 9.51 10.14
N LEU A 80 12.38 10.65 10.37
CA LEU A 80 13.04 11.93 10.61
C LEU A 80 13.98 11.90 11.82
N ASP A 81 13.52 11.35 12.95
CA ASP A 81 14.32 11.19 14.16
C ASP A 81 15.57 10.32 13.92
N ARG A 82 15.38 9.16 13.27
CA ARG A 82 16.49 8.22 12.99
C ARG A 82 17.50 8.71 11.96
N ASN A 83 17.13 9.69 11.14
CA ASN A 83 18.00 10.30 10.14
C ASN A 83 18.71 11.57 10.63
N GLN A 84 18.55 11.94 11.90
CA GLN A 84 19.33 13.02 12.50
C GLN A 84 20.84 12.71 12.44
N ALA A 85 21.64 13.78 12.40
CA ALA A 85 23.09 13.65 12.40
C ALA A 85 23.57 12.92 13.66
N SER A 86 24.46 11.94 13.48
CA SER A 86 25.08 11.25 14.61
C SER A 86 26.00 12.20 15.40
N ASN A 87 26.05 12.06 16.72
CA ASN A 87 26.99 12.79 17.55
C ASN A 87 28.42 12.25 17.32
N PRO A 88 29.35 13.04 16.75
CA PRO A 88 30.71 12.59 16.46
C PRO A 88 31.56 12.40 17.73
N ASN A 89 31.14 12.97 18.86
CA ASN A 89 31.86 12.93 20.14
C ASN A 89 31.24 11.92 21.12
N ARG A 90 30.36 11.01 20.67
CA ARG A 90 29.77 10.01 21.57
C ARG A 90 30.84 9.00 22.01
N GLU A 91 30.73 8.53 23.25
CA GLU A 91 31.55 7.42 23.74
C GLU A 91 31.20 6.11 23.03
N ALA A 92 32.15 5.18 23.02
CA ALA A 92 31.92 3.85 22.49
C ALA A 92 30.76 3.16 23.27
N PRO A 93 29.83 2.50 22.56
CA PRO A 93 28.77 1.74 23.23
C PRO A 93 29.35 0.54 24.02
N PRO A 94 28.63 0.00 25.01
CA PRO A 94 29.05 -1.18 25.75
C PRO A 94 29.25 -2.39 24.84
N ASP A 95 30.09 -3.34 25.27
CA ASP A 95 30.25 -4.63 24.59
C ASP A 95 28.91 -5.36 24.48
N GLY A 96 28.49 -5.65 23.25
CA GLY A 96 27.18 -6.26 22.97
C GLY A 96 26.01 -5.28 22.85
N GLY A 97 26.28 -3.98 22.98
CA GLY A 97 25.31 -2.89 22.84
C GLY A 97 24.60 -2.52 24.14
N ASP A 98 23.71 -1.52 24.06
CA ASP A 98 23.01 -0.94 25.22
C ASP A 98 21.67 -1.63 25.55
N GLY A 99 21.34 -2.72 24.85
CA GLY A 99 20.09 -3.46 25.03
C GLY A 99 18.86 -2.79 24.40
N SER A 100 19.03 -1.67 23.71
CA SER A 100 17.94 -1.04 22.94
C SER A 100 17.46 -1.91 21.78
N ARG A 101 16.25 -1.62 21.29
CA ARG A 101 15.64 -2.35 20.17
C ARG A 101 16.44 -2.11 18.90
N GLY A 102 17.10 -3.16 18.39
CA GLY A 102 17.91 -3.12 17.18
C GLY A 102 18.90 -4.28 17.15
N ALA A 103 19.62 -4.44 16.02
CA ALA A 103 20.65 -5.46 15.92
C ALA A 103 21.77 -5.20 16.96
N ALA A 104 22.07 -6.21 17.78
CA ALA A 104 23.09 -6.19 18.83
C ALA A 104 23.04 -4.91 19.71
N GLY A 105 21.87 -4.55 20.26
CA GLY A 105 21.75 -3.37 21.15
C GLY A 105 22.25 -2.07 20.50
N ASN A 106 21.83 -1.83 19.26
CA ASN A 106 22.20 -0.68 18.43
C ASN A 106 23.69 -0.58 18.00
N VAL A 107 24.49 -1.65 18.12
CA VAL A 107 25.88 -1.65 17.62
C VAL A 107 26.11 -2.48 16.35
N GLY A 108 25.12 -3.29 15.93
CA GLY A 108 25.28 -4.26 14.83
C GLY A 108 24.46 -3.98 13.56
N GLY A 109 23.81 -2.83 13.45
CA GLY A 109 22.88 -2.53 12.35
C GLY A 109 23.34 -1.43 11.39
N TYR A 110 22.79 -1.44 10.17
CA TYR A 110 22.87 -0.29 9.26
C TYR A 110 22.08 0.90 9.82
N ASN A 111 22.50 2.13 9.49
CA ASN A 111 21.68 3.30 9.80
C ASN A 111 20.38 3.29 8.98
N SER A 112 19.40 4.06 9.43
CA SER A 112 18.05 4.05 8.82
C SER A 112 18.02 4.57 7.38
N PHE A 113 19.04 5.30 6.94
CA PHE A 113 19.19 5.72 5.54
C PHE A 113 19.21 4.54 4.56
N TRP A 114 19.74 3.38 4.96
CA TRP A 114 19.83 2.18 4.11
C TRP A 114 18.62 1.24 4.22
N ILE A 115 17.61 1.59 5.03
CA ILE A 115 16.46 0.73 5.32
C ILE A 115 15.19 1.42 4.86
N ASP A 116 14.58 0.90 3.80
CA ASP A 116 13.25 1.32 3.40
C ASP A 116 12.18 0.53 4.17
N ARG A 117 11.34 1.25 4.91
CA ARG A 117 10.21 0.70 5.68
C ARG A 117 8.87 0.92 4.97
N GLY A 118 8.85 1.67 3.88
CA GLY A 118 7.64 2.20 3.27
C GLY A 118 7.15 3.46 3.96
N SER A 119 6.27 4.19 3.29
CA SER A 119 5.65 5.42 3.81
C SER A 119 4.13 5.37 3.83
N SER A 120 3.52 4.26 3.39
CA SER A 120 2.07 4.14 3.25
C SER A 120 1.52 2.79 3.72
N ALA A 121 0.27 2.83 4.19
CA ALA A 121 -0.54 1.62 4.33
C ALA A 121 -1.08 1.20 2.96
N VAL A 122 -1.11 -0.11 2.68
CA VAL A 122 -1.70 -0.63 1.43
C VAL A 122 -3.19 -0.30 1.40
N LEU A 123 -3.67 0.18 0.25
CA LEU A 123 -5.09 0.31 -0.04
C LEU A 123 -5.54 -0.84 -0.94
N VAL A 124 -6.44 -1.70 -0.44
CA VAL A 124 -7.01 -2.83 -1.17
C VAL A 124 -8.51 -2.62 -1.24
N ASP A 125 -9.07 -2.56 -2.46
CA ASP A 125 -10.51 -2.36 -2.69
C ASP A 125 -11.11 -1.16 -1.93
N GLY A 126 -10.33 -0.08 -1.79
CA GLY A 126 -10.72 1.14 -1.09
C GLY A 126 -10.69 1.04 0.44
N GLN A 127 -10.05 0.00 0.99
CA GLN A 127 -9.92 -0.21 2.43
C GLN A 127 -8.44 -0.40 2.83
N TYR A 128 -8.10 -0.01 4.06
CA TYR A 128 -6.76 -0.20 4.62
C TYR A 128 -6.72 -1.46 5.49
N PRO A 129 -6.35 -2.65 4.97
CA PRO A 129 -6.31 -3.84 5.79
C PRO A 129 -5.23 -3.71 6.88
N THR A 130 -5.54 -4.29 8.03
CA THR A 130 -4.59 -4.40 9.16
C THR A 130 -3.55 -5.51 8.95
N SER A 131 -3.68 -6.29 7.89
CA SER A 131 -2.67 -7.26 7.41
C SER A 131 -2.86 -7.62 5.93
N ILE A 132 -1.78 -7.94 5.21
CA ILE A 132 -1.80 -8.49 3.83
C ILE A 132 -1.55 -10.00 3.80
#